data_AF-A0A6I7QVP1-F1
#
_entry.id   AF-A0A6I7QVP1-F1
#
_cell.length_a   1.000
_cell.length_b   1.000
_cell.length_c   1.000
_cell.angle_alpha   90.00
_cell.angle_beta   90.00
_cell.angle_gamma   90.00
#
_symmetry.space_group_name_H-M   'P 1'
#
loop_
_entity.id
_entity.type
_entity.pdbx_description
1 polymer ?
#
loop_
_entity_poly.entity_id
_entity_poly.type
_entity_poly.pdbx_seq_one_letter_code
_entity_poly.pdbx_strand_id
1 'polypeptide(L)'
;MLNASNIAQQPVFYLFIALTILLTLGYNWGKRRNRKILTAAFDAITEVLRPKDQTFTNIGGLTGYHANFIPDRNRYIKQVDATLTMLPRQSWLWLPFSRMIRRFDRLFLSFHLSRRAAGTLREGHLIEKFYSTFMGSKIENADSLQKETFQWGSKTFFLYYKNEKVKAEMERFREMLGPVPGPLRHVALVPKRDRLFVFLIPVRGQVKPVMSTVHTWFLDIAEKAARTRDGDPAGDASAEGE
;
A
#
# COMPACT_ATOMS: atom_id res chain seq x y z
N MET A 1 -38.83 -7.82 -46.76
CA MET A 1 -39.28 -6.74 -45.87
C MET A 1 -39.43 -7.33 -44.48
N LEU A 2 -38.55 -7.00 -43.53
CA LEU A 2 -38.73 -7.41 -42.14
C LEU A 2 -39.96 -6.66 -41.63
N ASN A 3 -41.04 -7.38 -41.31
CA ASN A 3 -42.21 -6.77 -40.70
C ASN A 3 -41.75 -6.05 -39.43
N ALA A 4 -41.86 -4.73 -39.41
CA ALA A 4 -41.67 -3.88 -38.23
C ALA A 4 -42.79 -4.09 -37.20
N SER A 5 -43.34 -5.30 -37.13
CA SER A 5 -44.38 -5.73 -36.21
C SER A 5 -43.83 -5.70 -34.79
N ASN A 6 -44.18 -4.60 -34.13
CA ASN A 6 -44.25 -4.40 -32.69
C ASN A 6 -43.05 -4.96 -31.90
N ILE A 7 -41.87 -4.38 -32.10
CA ILE A 7 -40.65 -4.65 -31.32
C ILE A 7 -40.93 -4.66 -29.81
N ALA A 8 -41.86 -3.81 -29.35
CA ALA A 8 -42.28 -3.72 -27.96
C ALA A 8 -42.94 -5.00 -27.40
N GLN A 9 -43.47 -5.89 -28.25
CA GLN A 9 -44.10 -7.15 -27.85
C GLN A 9 -43.11 -8.33 -27.87
N GLN A 10 -41.89 -8.13 -28.36
CA GLN A 10 -40.90 -9.20 -28.41
C GLN A 10 -40.35 -9.46 -26.99
N PRO A 11 -40.30 -10.73 -26.52
CA PRO A 11 -39.72 -11.06 -25.21
C PRO A 11 -38.30 -10.52 -25.00
N VAL A 12 -37.52 -10.45 -26.08
CA VAL A 12 -36.16 -9.89 -26.11
C VAL A 12 -36.14 -8.41 -25.71
N PHE A 13 -37.16 -7.64 -26.07
CA PHE A 13 -37.29 -6.23 -25.70
C PHE A 13 -37.41 -6.06 -24.19
N TYR A 14 -38.29 -6.84 -23.55
CA TYR A 14 -38.44 -6.82 -22.08
C TYR A 14 -37.18 -7.32 -21.37
N LEU A 15 -36.50 -8.33 -21.92
CA LEU A 15 -35.22 -8.80 -21.38
C LEU A 15 -34.14 -7.72 -21.46
N PHE A 16 -34.06 -6.99 -22.57
CA PHE A 16 -33.13 -5.87 -22.72
C PHE A 16 -33.40 -4.74 -21.71
N ILE A 17 -34.67 -4.38 -21.50
CA ILE A 17 -35.07 -3.39 -20.49
C ILE A 17 -34.67 -3.86 -19.09
N ALA A 18 -35.04 -5.10 -18.73
CA ALA A 18 -34.73 -5.67 -17.42
C ALA A 18 -33.21 -5.69 -17.18
N LEU A 19 -32.43 -6.12 -18.17
CA LEU A 19 -30.98 -6.11 -18.12
C LEU A 19 -30.41 -4.70 -17.96
N THR A 20 -30.94 -3.72 -18.67
CA THR A 20 -30.50 -2.31 -18.58
C THR A 20 -30.74 -1.73 -17.19
N ILE A 21 -31.93 -1.99 -16.62
CA ILE A 21 -32.26 -1.59 -15.25
C ILE A 21 -31.30 -2.25 -14.26
N LEU A 22 -31.07 -3.55 -14.39
CA LEU A 22 -30.18 -4.32 -13.53
C LEU A 22 -28.73 -3.80 -13.59
N LEU A 23 -28.21 -3.51 -14.79
CA LEU A 23 -26.88 -2.94 -14.97
C LEU A 23 -26.77 -1.53 -14.36
N THR A 24 -27.81 -0.72 -14.47
CA THR A 24 -27.86 0.64 -13.88
C THR A 24 -27.83 0.58 -12.35
N LEU A 25 -28.60 -0.33 -11.75
CA LEU A 25 -28.56 -0.57 -10.30
C LEU A 25 -27.19 -1.09 -9.87
N GLY A 26 -26.62 -2.04 -10.63
CA GLY A 26 -25.29 -2.58 -10.40
C GLY A 26 -24.18 -1.52 -10.44
N TYR A 27 -24.26 -0.60 -11.40
CA TYR A 27 -23.36 0.55 -11.51
C TYR A 27 -23.38 1.41 -10.24
N ASN A 28 -24.57 1.81 -9.79
CA ASN A 28 -24.73 2.65 -8.61
C ASN A 28 -24.27 1.95 -7.33
N TRP A 29 -24.57 0.66 -7.18
CA TRP A 29 -24.10 -0.15 -6.06
C TRP A 29 -22.56 -0.24 -6.04
N GLY A 30 -21.96 -0.53 -7.20
CA GLY A 30 -20.52 -0.62 -7.36
C GLY A 30 -19.79 0.68 -7.03
N LYS A 31 -20.31 1.80 -7.55
CA LYS A 31 -19.83 3.16 -7.24
C LYS A 31 -19.85 3.44 -5.74
N ARG A 32 -20.97 3.15 -5.07
CA ARG A 32 -21.11 3.33 -3.60
C ARG A 32 -20.11 2.47 -2.83
N ARG A 33 -19.88 1.23 -3.26
CA ARG A 33 -18.94 0.31 -2.61
C ARG A 33 -17.49 0.78 -2.74
N ASN A 34 -17.07 1.19 -3.92
CA ASN A 34 -15.72 1.73 -4.13
C ASN A 34 -15.52 3.03 -3.34
N ARG A 35 -16.51 3.93 -3.31
CA ARG A 35 -16.45 5.15 -2.49
C ARG A 35 -16.25 4.83 -1.01
N LYS A 36 -16.95 3.81 -0.47
CA LYS A 36 -16.78 3.39 0.93
C LYS A 36 -15.37 2.86 1.23
N ILE A 37 -14.73 2.17 0.29
CA ILE A 37 -13.36 1.66 0.45
C ILE A 37 -12.37 2.83 0.39
N LEU A 38 -12.53 3.70 -0.61
CA LEU A 38 -11.74 4.92 -0.78
C LEU A 38 -11.72 5.78 0.48
N THR A 39 -12.90 6.18 0.94
CA THR A 39 -13.05 7.03 2.13
C THR A 39 -12.47 6.35 3.36
N ALA A 40 -12.82 5.08 3.61
CA ALA A 40 -12.29 4.37 4.78
C ALA A 40 -10.75 4.21 4.76
N ALA A 41 -10.13 4.07 3.60
CA ALA A 41 -8.67 3.94 3.49
C ALA A 41 -7.96 5.29 3.70
N PHE A 42 -8.43 6.35 3.05
CA PHE A 42 -7.80 7.67 3.19
C PHE A 42 -8.11 8.34 4.53
N ASP A 43 -9.29 8.14 5.11
CA ASP A 43 -9.59 8.61 6.47
C ASP A 43 -8.65 7.94 7.48
N ALA A 44 -8.42 6.63 7.34
CA ALA A 44 -7.49 5.88 8.18
C ALA A 44 -6.04 6.41 8.07
N ILE A 45 -5.57 6.72 6.86
CA ILE A 45 -4.24 7.29 6.67
C ILE A 45 -4.16 8.70 7.27
N THR A 46 -5.17 9.53 7.02
CA THR A 46 -5.24 10.91 7.50
C THR A 46 -5.25 10.96 9.03
N GLU A 47 -6.00 10.08 9.67
CA GLU A 47 -6.07 10.01 11.13
C GLU A 47 -4.73 9.62 11.77
N VAL A 48 -3.96 8.75 11.12
CA VAL A 48 -2.64 8.30 11.60
C VAL A 48 -1.56 9.36 11.34
N LEU A 49 -1.50 9.90 10.12
CA LEU A 49 -0.44 10.82 9.71
C LEU A 49 -0.67 12.25 10.20
N ARG A 50 -1.92 12.64 10.46
CA ARG A 50 -2.34 14.01 10.82
C ARG A 50 -1.62 15.05 9.94
N PRO A 51 -1.80 14.98 8.61
CA PRO A 51 -1.08 15.80 7.67
C PRO A 51 -1.45 17.28 7.83
N LYS A 52 -0.47 18.18 7.66
CA LYS A 52 -0.73 19.62 7.55
C LYS A 52 -1.33 20.00 6.20
N ASP A 53 -1.03 19.21 5.17
CA ASP A 53 -1.52 19.40 3.81
C ASP A 53 -1.72 18.04 3.14
N GLN A 54 -2.75 17.96 2.31
CA GLN A 54 -3.11 16.75 1.58
C GLN A 54 -3.75 17.09 0.24
N THR A 55 -3.33 16.39 -0.82
CA THR A 55 -3.92 16.54 -2.15
C THR A 55 -4.41 15.19 -2.67
N PHE A 56 -5.58 15.19 -3.32
CA PHE A 56 -6.20 13.98 -3.88
C PHE A 56 -6.37 14.14 -5.38
N THR A 57 -5.74 13.25 -6.13
CA THR A 57 -5.81 13.19 -7.60
C THR A 57 -6.58 11.95 -8.03
N ASN A 58 -7.60 12.13 -8.86
CA ASN A 58 -8.28 11.01 -9.49
C ASN A 58 -7.48 10.54 -10.72
N ILE A 59 -6.97 9.30 -10.66
CA ILE A 59 -6.13 8.72 -11.71
C ILE A 59 -6.83 7.60 -12.50
N GLY A 60 -8.06 7.25 -12.12
CA GLY A 60 -8.74 6.06 -12.66
C GLY A 60 -10.26 6.07 -12.49
N GLY A 61 -10.87 7.25 -12.53
CA GLY A 61 -12.30 7.45 -12.40
C GLY A 61 -12.84 6.95 -11.05
N LEU A 62 -13.55 5.82 -11.06
CA LEU A 62 -14.11 5.18 -9.85
C LEU A 62 -13.20 4.11 -9.26
N THR A 63 -12.00 3.92 -9.83
CA THR A 63 -11.14 2.76 -9.55
C THR A 63 -9.69 3.11 -9.24
N GLY A 64 -9.29 4.38 -9.33
CA GLY A 64 -7.89 4.78 -9.14
C GLY A 64 -7.80 6.16 -8.52
N TYR A 65 -7.10 6.26 -7.40
CA TYR A 65 -6.86 7.51 -6.70
C TYR A 65 -5.41 7.56 -6.22
N HIS A 66 -4.81 8.73 -6.34
CA HIS A 66 -3.51 9.05 -5.80
C HIS A 66 -3.68 10.16 -4.77
N ALA A 67 -3.09 10.01 -3.60
CA ALA A 67 -3.12 11.01 -2.54
C ALA A 67 -1.69 11.32 -2.11
N ASN A 68 -1.43 12.60 -1.89
CA ASN A 68 -0.19 13.08 -1.33
C ASN A 68 -0.48 13.62 0.06
N PHE A 69 0.31 13.22 1.05
CA PHE A 69 0.19 13.68 2.42
C PHE A 69 1.51 14.30 2.86
N ILE A 70 1.45 15.52 3.40
CA ILE A 70 2.59 16.17 4.04
C ILE A 70 2.36 16.12 5.55
N PRO A 71 3.08 15.25 6.30
CA PRO A 71 2.91 15.13 7.73
C PRO A 71 3.18 16.44 8.47
N ASP A 72 2.44 16.73 9.54
CA ASP A 72 2.74 17.88 10.40
C ASP A 72 3.89 17.57 11.36
N ARG A 73 4.83 18.52 11.50
CA ARG A 73 5.97 18.47 12.46
C ARG A 73 6.79 17.16 12.48
N ASN A 74 6.80 16.39 11.40
CA ASN A 74 7.55 15.14 11.32
C ASN A 74 9.01 15.37 10.90
N ARG A 75 9.96 14.90 11.72
CA ARG A 75 11.41 15.08 11.47
C ARG A 75 12.02 14.02 10.56
N TYR A 76 11.33 12.91 10.32
CA TYR A 76 11.86 11.73 9.63
C TYR A 76 11.16 11.45 8.30
N ILE A 77 9.87 11.77 8.19
CA ILE A 77 9.05 11.59 6.98
C ILE A 77 8.76 12.96 6.37
N LYS A 78 9.17 13.15 5.12
CA LYS A 78 8.91 14.38 4.35
C LYS A 78 7.50 14.39 3.76
N GLN A 79 7.08 13.26 3.21
CA GLN A 79 5.86 13.12 2.41
C GLN A 79 5.44 11.65 2.37
N VAL A 80 4.16 11.39 2.23
CA VAL A 80 3.63 10.04 2.00
C VAL A 80 2.74 10.07 0.76
N ASP A 81 3.11 9.29 -0.25
CA ASP A 81 2.30 9.07 -1.44
C ASP A 81 1.48 7.79 -1.26
N ALA A 82 0.16 7.90 -1.43
CA ALA A 82 -0.77 6.78 -1.34
C ALA A 82 -1.49 6.56 -2.67
N THR A 83 -1.29 5.41 -3.30
CA THR A 83 -1.98 5.03 -4.53
C THR A 83 -2.95 3.89 -4.27
N LEU A 84 -4.24 4.19 -4.40
CA LEU A 84 -5.33 3.24 -4.24
C LEU A 84 -5.87 2.83 -5.62
N THR A 85 -5.81 1.55 -5.94
CA THR A 85 -6.47 0.98 -7.11
C THR A 85 -7.48 -0.07 -6.69
N MET A 86 -8.68 -0.02 -7.26
CA MET A 86 -9.81 -0.86 -6.89
C MET A 86 -10.35 -1.63 -8.09
N LEU A 87 -11.00 -2.75 -7.81
CA LEU A 87 -11.78 -3.47 -8.81
C LEU A 87 -12.94 -2.60 -9.35
N PRO A 88 -13.29 -2.72 -10.64
CA PRO A 88 -14.32 -1.92 -11.29
C PRO A 88 -15.71 -2.44 -10.95
N ARG A 89 -16.12 -2.29 -9.69
CA ARG A 89 -17.38 -2.85 -9.17
C ARG A 89 -18.63 -2.24 -9.81
N GLN A 90 -18.50 -1.07 -10.43
CA GLN A 90 -19.56 -0.43 -11.21
C GLN A 90 -19.80 -1.09 -12.57
N SER A 91 -18.88 -1.93 -13.04
CA SER A 91 -18.93 -2.58 -14.35
C SER A 91 -19.15 -4.07 -14.16
N TRP A 92 -20.39 -4.49 -13.87
CA TRP A 92 -20.71 -5.89 -13.53
C TRP A 92 -20.31 -6.91 -14.58
N LEU A 93 -20.41 -6.56 -15.87
CA LEU A 93 -19.96 -7.44 -16.96
C LEU A 93 -18.44 -7.62 -16.97
N TRP A 94 -17.68 -6.60 -16.57
CA TRP A 94 -16.22 -6.60 -16.57
C TRP A 94 -15.60 -7.08 -15.24
N LEU A 95 -16.37 -7.02 -14.15
CA LEU A 95 -15.91 -7.35 -12.81
C LEU A 95 -15.39 -8.80 -12.67
N PRO A 96 -16.01 -9.84 -13.26
CA PRO A 96 -15.49 -11.21 -13.20
C PRO A 96 -14.08 -11.33 -13.79
N PHE A 97 -13.87 -10.74 -14.98
CA PHE A 97 -12.56 -10.72 -15.66
C PHE A 97 -11.53 -9.94 -14.84
N SER A 98 -11.90 -8.76 -14.33
CA SER A 98 -11.03 -7.98 -13.45
C SER A 98 -10.66 -8.73 -12.19
N ARG A 99 -11.58 -9.50 -11.59
CA ARG A 99 -11.31 -10.32 -10.41
C ARG A 99 -10.38 -11.50 -10.73
N MET A 100 -10.50 -12.10 -11.91
CA MET A 100 -9.60 -13.17 -12.34
C MET A 100 -8.17 -12.66 -12.52
N ILE A 101 -8.00 -11.51 -13.17
CA ILE A 101 -6.69 -10.94 -13.52
C ILE A 101 -6.05 -10.20 -12.32
N ARG A 102 -6.78 -9.27 -11.67
CA ARG A 102 -6.23 -8.41 -10.60
C ARG A 102 -6.42 -8.96 -9.19
N ARG A 103 -7.41 -9.85 -8.99
CA ARG A 103 -7.84 -10.48 -7.73
C ARG A 103 -8.36 -9.55 -6.64
N PHE A 104 -7.60 -8.53 -6.25
CA PHE A 104 -7.91 -7.68 -5.09
C PHE A 104 -7.70 -6.19 -5.41
N ASP A 105 -8.28 -5.35 -4.55
CA ASP A 105 -7.92 -3.93 -4.46
C ASP A 105 -6.50 -3.80 -3.89
N ARG A 106 -5.82 -2.69 -4.17
CA ARG A 106 -4.43 -2.46 -3.81
C ARG A 106 -4.23 -1.06 -3.28
N LEU A 107 -3.59 -0.95 -2.12
CA LEU A 107 -3.12 0.31 -1.57
C LEU A 107 -1.61 0.27 -1.47
N PHE A 108 -0.95 1.10 -2.26
CA PHE A 108 0.49 1.33 -2.21
C PHE A 108 0.78 2.61 -1.46
N LEU A 109 1.75 2.56 -0.56
CA LEU A 109 2.21 3.70 0.22
C LEU A 109 3.71 3.83 0.02
N SER A 110 4.16 5.04 -0.29
CA SER A 110 5.56 5.40 -0.45
C SER A 110 5.85 6.56 0.49
N PHE A 111 6.52 6.26 1.60
CA PHE A 111 6.97 7.24 2.57
C PHE A 111 8.32 7.76 2.12
N HIS A 112 8.39 9.05 1.83
CA HIS A 112 9.61 9.73 1.40
C HIS A 112 10.35 10.21 2.63
N LEU A 113 11.57 9.72 2.80
CA LEU A 113 12.36 9.99 3.98
C LEU A 113 12.99 11.38 3.91
N SER A 114 13.11 12.02 5.07
CA SER A 114 13.87 13.26 5.21
C SER A 114 15.37 12.98 5.25
N ARG A 115 16.20 14.01 5.09
CA ARG A 115 17.67 13.91 5.22
C ARG A 115 18.14 13.35 6.57
N ARG A 116 17.33 13.47 7.64
CA ARG A 116 17.68 12.94 8.97
C ARG A 116 17.55 11.41 9.04
N ALA A 117 16.64 10.83 8.28
CA ALA A 117 16.43 9.38 8.21
C ALA A 117 17.11 8.73 7.00
N ALA A 118 17.31 9.50 5.92
CA ALA A 118 18.05 9.09 4.74
C ALA A 118 19.50 8.69 5.11
N GLY A 119 19.99 7.57 4.55
CA GLY A 119 21.36 7.07 4.77
C GLY A 119 21.64 6.38 6.11
N THR A 120 20.82 6.60 7.15
CA THR A 120 21.00 5.94 8.46
C THR A 120 20.34 4.56 8.52
N LEU A 121 19.31 4.35 7.71
CA LEU A 121 18.62 3.07 7.60
C LEU A 121 19.36 2.08 6.68
N ARG A 122 19.05 0.80 6.86
CA ARG A 122 19.61 -0.31 6.08
C ARG A 122 18.49 -1.08 5.40
N GLU A 123 18.81 -1.73 4.29
CA GLU A 123 17.82 -2.37 3.42
C GLU A 123 17.22 -3.61 4.08
N GLY A 124 15.89 -3.70 4.08
CA GLY A 124 15.14 -4.86 4.56
C GLY A 124 13.75 -4.90 3.94
N HIS A 125 13.27 -6.10 3.63
CA HIS A 125 11.99 -6.33 2.97
C HIS A 125 11.25 -7.48 3.65
N LEU A 126 9.98 -7.28 3.91
CA LEU A 126 9.06 -8.29 4.41
C LEU A 126 7.92 -8.44 3.41
N ILE A 127 7.89 -9.55 2.67
CA ILE A 127 6.98 -9.73 1.52
C ILE A 127 6.25 -11.07 1.55
N GLU A 128 4.95 -11.07 1.30
CA GLU A 128 4.18 -12.31 1.12
C GLU A 128 4.66 -13.06 -0.14
N LYS A 129 4.94 -14.37 0.00
CA LYS A 129 5.48 -15.23 -1.07
C LYS A 129 4.70 -15.09 -2.38
N PHE A 130 3.37 -15.15 -2.32
CA PHE A 130 2.50 -15.00 -3.50
C PHE A 130 2.75 -13.69 -4.27
N TYR A 131 2.98 -12.58 -3.57
CA TYR A 131 3.22 -11.29 -4.20
C TYR A 131 4.64 -11.15 -4.74
N SER A 132 5.63 -11.73 -4.05
CA SER A 132 7.02 -11.72 -4.52
C SER A 132 7.22 -12.43 -5.86
N THR A 133 6.44 -13.49 -6.12
CA THR A 133 6.62 -14.34 -7.30
C THR A 133 5.70 -13.93 -8.46
N PHE A 134 4.49 -13.43 -8.17
CA PHE A 134 3.45 -13.24 -9.18
C PHE A 134 3.20 -11.77 -9.58
N MET A 135 3.72 -10.79 -8.84
CA MET A 135 3.42 -9.36 -9.07
C MET A 135 4.63 -8.42 -9.16
N GLY A 136 5.84 -8.96 -9.40
CA GLY A 136 6.93 -8.18 -9.98
C GLY A 136 7.60 -7.16 -9.06
N SER A 137 7.58 -7.35 -7.73
CA SER A 137 8.52 -6.63 -6.85
C SER A 137 9.92 -7.20 -7.06
N LYS A 138 10.58 -6.80 -8.15
CA LYS A 138 12.02 -7.08 -8.33
C LYS A 138 12.75 -6.31 -7.22
N ILE A 139 13.19 -7.04 -6.21
CA ILE A 139 14.14 -6.50 -5.24
C ILE A 139 15.45 -6.40 -6.01
N GLU A 140 15.84 -5.19 -6.40
CA GLU A 140 16.99 -4.95 -7.28
C GLU A 140 18.30 -5.52 -6.72
N ASN A 141 18.40 -5.68 -5.39
CA ASN A 141 19.56 -6.22 -4.70
C ASN A 141 19.31 -7.60 -4.05
N ALA A 142 18.32 -8.38 -4.53
CA ALA A 142 17.90 -9.64 -3.91
C ALA A 142 19.06 -10.58 -3.61
N ASP A 143 20.02 -10.68 -4.53
CA ASP A 143 21.17 -11.58 -4.44
C ASP A 143 22.18 -11.17 -3.36
N SER A 144 22.13 -9.92 -2.91
CA SER A 144 23.03 -9.36 -1.88
C SER A 144 22.42 -9.33 -0.48
N LEU A 145 21.20 -9.85 -0.33
CA LEU A 145 20.43 -9.90 0.91
C LEU A 145 20.30 -11.34 1.38
N GLN A 146 20.38 -11.54 2.69
CA GLN A 146 20.01 -12.82 3.28
C GLN A 146 18.49 -12.97 3.20
N LYS A 147 18.02 -14.20 2.98
CA LYS A 147 16.60 -14.52 2.79
C LYS A 147 16.17 -15.61 3.77
N GLU A 148 15.16 -15.30 4.56
CA GLU A 148 14.46 -16.27 5.40
C GLU A 148 13.00 -16.43 4.97
N THR A 149 12.47 -17.63 5.15
CA THR A 149 11.07 -17.94 4.87
C THR A 149 10.40 -18.36 6.16
N PHE A 150 9.24 -17.78 6.45
CA PHE A 150 8.49 -18.12 7.65
C PHE A 150 6.97 -18.06 7.42
N GLN A 151 6.21 -18.67 8.33
CA GLN A 151 4.76 -18.61 8.35
C GLN A 151 4.27 -17.50 9.28
N TRP A 152 3.33 -16.68 8.80
CA TRP A 152 2.68 -15.63 9.57
C TRP A 152 1.16 -15.75 9.43
N GLY A 153 0.52 -16.29 10.47
CA GLY A 153 -0.85 -16.77 10.37
C GLY A 153 -0.96 -17.88 9.30
N SER A 154 -1.85 -17.70 8.34
CA SER A 154 -2.06 -18.63 7.22
C SER A 154 -1.22 -18.33 5.98
N LYS A 155 -0.26 -17.41 6.07
CA LYS A 155 0.48 -16.87 4.92
C LYS A 155 1.98 -17.09 5.08
N THR A 156 2.64 -17.44 3.98
CA THR A 156 4.10 -17.53 3.92
C THR A 156 4.71 -16.19 3.52
N PHE A 157 5.70 -15.73 4.29
CA PHE A 157 6.44 -14.51 4.04
C PHE A 157 7.93 -14.82 3.79
N PHE A 158 8.55 -13.95 2.99
CA PHE A 158 9.99 -13.84 2.87
C PHE A 158 10.47 -12.60 3.61
N LEU A 159 11.48 -12.78 4.45
CA LEU A 159 12.24 -11.71 5.07
C LEU A 159 13.59 -11.61 4.36
N TYR A 160 13.83 -10.47 3.71
CA TYR A 160 15.12 -10.11 3.17
C TYR A 160 15.76 -9.07 4.06
N TYR A 161 17.04 -9.24 4.40
CA TYR A 161 17.72 -8.32 5.29
C TYR A 161 19.21 -8.22 4.95
N LYS A 162 19.78 -7.04 5.22
CA LYS A 162 21.21 -6.80 4.99
C LYS A 162 22.11 -7.26 6.13
N ASN A 163 21.62 -7.21 7.37
CA ASN A 163 22.33 -7.64 8.57
C ASN A 163 21.35 -8.00 9.70
N GLU A 164 21.85 -8.62 10.77
CA GLU A 164 21.04 -9.07 11.92
C GLU A 164 20.27 -7.94 12.60
N LYS A 165 20.80 -6.71 12.62
CA LYS A 165 20.09 -5.56 13.19
C LYS A 165 18.80 -5.26 12.41
N VAL A 166 18.85 -5.31 11.07
CA VAL A 166 17.65 -5.12 10.23
C VAL A 166 16.67 -6.27 10.41
N LYS A 167 17.17 -7.51 10.51
CA LYS A 167 16.34 -8.69 10.78
C LYS A 167 15.54 -8.49 12.06
N ALA A 168 16.22 -8.15 13.16
CA ALA A 168 15.58 -7.90 14.46
C ALA A 168 14.52 -6.79 14.39
N GLU A 169 14.78 -5.68 13.68
CA GLU A 169 13.77 -4.61 13.54
C GLU A 169 12.55 -5.04 12.70
N MET A 170 12.73 -5.89 11.70
CA MET A 170 11.62 -6.44 10.91
C MET A 170 10.81 -7.49 11.68
N GLU A 171 11.48 -8.31 12.50
CA GLU A 171 10.82 -9.25 13.41
C GLU A 171 10.03 -8.51 14.49
N ARG A 172 10.60 -7.42 15.04
CA ARG A 172 9.89 -6.55 15.95
C ARG A 172 8.68 -5.89 15.31
N PHE A 173 8.78 -5.43 14.07
CA PHE A 173 7.62 -4.93 13.31
C PHE A 173 6.53 -6.00 13.20
N ARG A 174 6.91 -7.25 12.88
CA ARG A 174 5.99 -8.38 12.82
C ARG A 174 5.28 -8.58 14.16
N GLU A 175 6.02 -8.58 15.27
CA GLU A 175 5.48 -8.73 16.62
C GLU A 175 4.52 -7.61 16.99
N MET A 176 4.86 -6.36 16.68
CA MET A 176 3.99 -5.19 16.91
C MET A 176 2.67 -5.27 16.14
N LEU A 177 2.67 -5.91 14.96
CA LEU A 177 1.46 -6.10 14.18
C LEU A 177 0.62 -7.29 14.68
N GLY A 178 1.25 -8.25 15.36
CA GLY A 178 0.60 -9.36 16.04
C GLY A 178 0.67 -10.70 15.29
N PRO A 179 -0.11 -11.71 15.72
CA PRO A 179 0.04 -13.10 15.26
C PRO A 179 -0.39 -13.31 13.80
N VAL A 180 -1.11 -12.36 13.20
CA VAL A 180 -1.58 -12.42 11.82
C VAL A 180 -1.23 -11.13 11.07
N PRO A 181 -0.86 -11.20 9.78
CA PRO A 181 -0.46 -10.02 9.00
C PRO A 181 -1.64 -9.13 8.59
N GLY A 182 -2.88 -9.59 8.76
CA GLY A 182 -4.09 -8.86 8.35
C GLY A 182 -4.07 -8.49 6.85
N PRO A 183 -4.27 -7.22 6.47
CA PRO A 183 -4.25 -6.79 5.09
C PRO A 183 -2.84 -6.56 4.53
N LEU A 184 -1.80 -6.59 5.37
CA LEU A 184 -0.43 -6.30 4.96
C LEU A 184 0.11 -7.39 4.02
N ARG A 185 0.80 -6.98 2.95
CA ARG A 185 1.39 -7.88 1.96
C ARG A 185 2.86 -7.62 1.71
N HIS A 186 3.32 -6.38 1.87
CA HIS A 186 4.72 -6.03 1.67
C HIS A 186 5.08 -4.78 2.49
N VAL A 187 6.22 -4.80 3.16
CA VAL A 187 6.89 -3.64 3.77
C VAL A 187 8.35 -3.69 3.34
N ALA A 188 8.91 -2.57 2.89
CA ALA A 188 10.30 -2.50 2.48
C ALA A 188 10.94 -1.17 2.85
N LEU A 189 12.07 -1.25 3.55
CA LEU A 189 12.99 -0.14 3.72
C LEU A 189 14.02 -0.18 2.59
N VAL A 190 14.02 0.84 1.75
CA VAL A 190 14.93 0.94 0.60
C VAL A 190 15.75 2.23 0.72
N PRO A 191 16.87 2.20 1.47
CA PRO A 191 17.70 3.39 1.71
C PRO A 191 18.22 4.02 0.42
N LYS A 192 18.58 3.23 -0.59
CA LYS A 192 19.01 3.74 -1.90
C LYS A 192 18.00 4.67 -2.58
N ARG A 193 16.71 4.56 -2.22
CA ARG A 193 15.63 5.38 -2.77
C ARG A 193 15.07 6.37 -1.77
N ASP A 194 15.65 6.44 -0.56
CA ASP A 194 15.13 7.20 0.58
C ASP A 194 13.63 6.98 0.78
N ARG A 195 13.21 5.71 0.71
CA ARG A 195 11.79 5.33 0.79
C ARG A 195 11.54 4.15 1.70
N LEU A 196 10.42 4.24 2.42
CA LEU A 196 9.71 3.10 2.99
C LEU A 196 8.50 2.80 2.10
N PHE A 197 8.41 1.60 1.57
CA PHE A 197 7.27 1.13 0.80
C PHE A 197 6.38 0.23 1.65
N VAL A 198 5.08 0.44 1.58
CA VAL A 198 4.09 -0.45 2.18
C VAL A 198 3.02 -0.77 1.15
N PHE A 199 2.67 -2.04 1.05
CA PHE A 199 1.56 -2.50 0.23
C PHE A 199 0.63 -3.38 1.05
N LEU A 200 -0.66 -3.04 0.97
CA LEU A 200 -1.73 -3.74 1.68
C LEU A 200 -3.00 -3.82 0.83
N ILE A 201 -3.87 -4.76 1.17
CA ILE A 201 -5.23 -4.86 0.61
C ILE A 201 -6.16 -3.96 1.44
N PRO A 202 -6.80 -2.93 0.87
CA PRO A 202 -7.55 -1.92 1.62
C PRO A 202 -8.90 -2.45 2.13
N VAL A 203 -8.86 -3.30 3.16
CA VAL A 203 -10.04 -3.80 3.86
C VAL A 203 -10.54 -2.76 4.86
N ARG A 204 -11.84 -2.45 4.82
CA ARG A 204 -12.47 -1.47 5.73
C ARG A 204 -12.17 -1.85 7.19
N GLY A 205 -11.73 -0.87 7.97
CA GLY A 205 -11.39 -1.04 9.39
C GLY A 205 -10.01 -1.64 9.67
N GLN A 206 -9.33 -2.22 8.67
CA GLN A 206 -8.02 -2.85 8.88
C GLN A 206 -6.83 -2.01 8.42
N VAL A 207 -7.06 -0.94 7.64
CA VAL A 207 -5.98 -0.05 7.18
C VAL A 207 -5.36 0.71 8.35
N LYS A 208 -6.18 1.27 9.24
CA LYS A 208 -5.72 2.09 10.37
C LYS A 208 -4.77 1.33 11.32
N PRO A 209 -5.10 0.13 11.82
CA PRO A 209 -4.17 -0.63 12.68
C PRO A 209 -2.80 -0.85 12.04
N VAL A 210 -2.77 -1.29 10.76
CA VAL A 210 -1.50 -1.50 10.04
C VAL A 210 -0.73 -0.19 9.89
N MET A 211 -1.41 0.89 9.51
CA MET A 211 -0.79 2.20 9.35
C MET A 211 -0.21 2.74 10.65
N SER A 212 -0.95 2.62 11.76
CA SER A 212 -0.45 3.00 13.08
C SER A 212 0.81 2.22 13.44
N THR A 213 0.80 0.90 13.27
CA THR A 213 1.97 0.06 13.55
C THR A 213 3.16 0.44 12.69
N VAL A 214 2.97 0.60 11.37
CA VAL A 214 4.02 1.02 10.43
C VAL A 214 4.59 2.38 10.85
N HIS A 215 3.74 3.36 11.13
CA HIS A 215 4.16 4.70 11.47
C HIS A 215 4.96 4.72 12.78
N THR A 216 4.46 4.10 13.84
CA THR A 216 5.14 4.03 15.14
C THR A 216 6.46 3.28 15.04
N TRP A 217 6.47 2.11 14.39
CA TRP A 217 7.68 1.33 14.18
C TRP A 217 8.73 2.14 13.40
N PHE A 218 8.34 2.79 12.31
CA PHE A 218 9.25 3.56 11.49
C PHE A 218 9.87 4.75 12.25
N LEU A 219 9.07 5.48 13.02
CA LEU A 219 9.58 6.61 13.80
C LEU A 219 10.59 6.15 14.86
N ASP A 220 10.35 5.03 15.53
CA ASP A 220 11.27 4.50 16.53
C ASP A 220 12.61 4.05 15.92
N ILE A 221 12.59 3.34 14.78
CA ILE A 221 13.85 2.97 14.11
C ILE A 221 14.61 4.19 13.59
N ALA A 222 13.91 5.19 13.08
CA ALA A 222 14.51 6.41 12.55
C ALA A 222 15.13 7.25 13.68
N GLU A 223 14.46 7.34 14.82
CA GLU A 223 14.96 8.03 16.00
C GLU A 223 16.19 7.34 16.59
N LYS A 224 16.15 6.00 16.75
CA LYS A 224 17.31 5.22 17.19
C LYS A 224 18.51 5.42 16.27
N ALA A 225 18.28 5.37 14.95
CA ALA A 225 19.33 5.54 13.96
C ALA A 225 19.91 6.97 13.96
N ALA A 226 19.07 7.99 14.19
CA ALA A 226 19.54 9.38 14.32
C ALA A 226 20.39 9.59 15.58
N ARG A 227 19.99 9.03 16.73
CA ARG A 227 20.77 9.12 17.98
C ARG A 227 22.14 8.46 17.87
N THR A 228 22.25 7.32 17.17
CA THR A 228 23.55 6.67 16.94
C THR A 228 24.48 7.52 16.07
N ARG A 229 23.93 8.34 15.16
CA ARG A 229 24.71 9.25 14.32
C ARG A 229 25.20 10.47 15.12
N ASP A 230 24.33 11.06 15.94
CA ASP A 230 24.67 12.27 16.70
C ASP A 230 25.55 11.97 17.94
N GLY A 231 25.59 10.71 18.39
CA GLY A 231 26.41 10.24 19.51
C GLY A 231 27.82 9.76 19.14
N ASP A 232 28.22 9.87 17.87
CA ASP A 232 29.57 9.53 17.40
C ASP A 232 30.33 10.81 16.98
N PRO A 233 31.05 11.49 17.90
CA PRO A 233 31.76 12.72 17.60
C PRO A 233 33.08 12.49 16.85
N ALA A 234 33.41 11.25 16.44
CA ALA A 234 34.71 10.90 15.87
C ALA A 234 34.82 11.07 14.34
N GLY A 235 33.82 11.65 13.67
CA GLY A 235 33.74 11.66 12.20
C GLY A 235 34.12 12.96 11.47
N ASP A 236 34.35 14.07 12.17
CA ASP A 236 34.44 15.40 11.53
C ASP A 236 35.78 16.13 11.74
N ALA A 237 36.86 15.38 12.00
CA ALA A 237 38.19 15.94 12.29
C ALA A 237 39.29 15.58 11.27
N SER A 238 38.96 15.17 10.05
CA SER A 238 39.97 14.76 9.05
C SER A 238 39.69 15.26 7.63
N ALA A 239 39.24 16.51 7.50
CA ALA A 239 39.11 17.15 6.19
C ALA A 239 39.43 18.65 6.19
N GLU A 240 40.37 19.14 7.00
CA GLU A 240 41.06 20.42 6.76
C GLU A 240 42.51 20.32 7.26
N GLY A 241 43.42 19.98 6.36
CA GLY A 241 44.84 19.86 6.68
C GLY A 241 45.65 19.12 5.61
N GLU A 242 45.73 19.70 4.41
CA GLU A 242 46.94 19.83 3.56
C GLU A 242 46.60 20.57 2.26
#